data_AF-A0A834JYF4-F1
#
_entry.id   AF-A0A834JYF4-F1
#
_cell.length_a   1.000
_cell.length_b   1.000
_cell.length_c   1.000
_cell.angle_alpha   90.00
_cell.angle_beta   90.00
_cell.angle_gamma   90.00
#
_symmetry.space_group_name_H-M   'P 1'
#
loop_
_entity.id
_entity.type
_entity.pdbx_description
1 polymer ?
#
loop_
_entity_poly.entity_id
_entity_poly.type
_entity_poly.pdbx_seq_one_letter_code
_entity_poly.pdbx_strand_id
1 'polypeptide(L)'
;MVHAIVRLGLLFPESSFHFLKTKTMKLGPHQKIAIGWAIVVSLGIYSFALSRKSIESKRYETMKARQQNMATLPQLDEEKLKLVQDLEIEMMSDMYNRMTSACHRKCIPPKYIEPELGKGESICLDRCVAKYLDVHERIGKKLTQISMQEDNFMKNKVAEQPKTS
;
A
#
# COMPACT_ATOMS: atom_id res chain seq x y z
N MET A 1 -11.84 9.33 29.67
CA MET A 1 -12.43 9.03 28.33
C MET A 1 -13.90 9.44 28.20
N VAL A 2 -14.73 9.38 29.25
CA VAL A 2 -16.15 9.79 29.18
C VAL A 2 -16.36 11.33 29.25
N HIS A 3 -15.41 12.07 29.84
CA HIS A 3 -15.51 13.54 29.96
C HIS A 3 -15.01 14.33 28.73
N ALA A 4 -14.38 13.67 27.76
CA ALA A 4 -13.89 14.32 26.53
C ALA A 4 -14.95 14.34 25.41
N ILE A 5 -16.02 13.56 25.55
CA ILE A 5 -17.09 13.45 24.55
C ILE A 5 -18.05 14.64 24.62
N VAL A 6 -18.14 15.33 25.77
CA VAL A 6 -19.08 16.46 25.96
C VAL A 6 -18.51 17.81 25.48
N ARG A 7 -17.21 17.90 25.15
CA ARG A 7 -16.55 19.20 24.86
C ARG A 7 -16.24 19.48 23.38
N LEU A 8 -16.63 18.61 22.44
CA LEU A 8 -16.70 18.94 21.01
C LEU A 8 -18.15 19.16 20.60
N GLY A 9 -18.71 20.28 21.05
CA GLY A 9 -19.96 20.82 20.53
C GLY A 9 -19.77 21.36 19.13
N LEU A 10 -19.93 20.51 18.10
CA LEU A 10 -20.23 20.95 16.74
C LEU A 10 -21.19 19.97 16.06
N LEU A 11 -22.41 20.47 15.83
CA LEU A 11 -23.52 19.91 15.05
C LEU A 11 -24.20 18.67 15.62
N PHE A 12 -24.86 18.84 16.77
CA PHE A 12 -26.15 18.18 16.97
C PHE A 12 -27.24 19.25 16.89
N PRO A 13 -28.10 19.25 15.85
CA PRO A 13 -29.32 20.05 15.89
C PRO A 13 -30.20 19.53 17.02
N GLU A 14 -30.58 20.43 17.93
CA GLU A 14 -31.46 20.23 19.10
C GLU A 14 -32.90 19.77 18.75
N SER A 15 -33.17 19.31 17.52
CA SER A 15 -34.51 18.98 17.04
C SER A 15 -34.88 17.49 17.12
N SER A 16 -33.96 16.59 17.51
CA SER A 16 -34.25 15.14 17.57
C SER A 16 -34.57 14.59 18.97
N PHE A 17 -34.34 15.37 20.03
CA PHE A 17 -34.51 14.89 21.41
C PHE A 17 -35.97 14.94 21.93
N HIS A 18 -36.90 15.51 21.15
CA HIS A 18 -38.30 15.68 21.57
C HIS A 18 -39.27 14.60 21.07
N PHE A 19 -38.79 13.59 20.31
CA PHE A 19 -39.66 12.52 19.81
C PHE A 19 -39.56 11.21 20.63
N LEU A 20 -38.67 11.13 21.62
CA LEU A 20 -38.48 9.91 22.42
C LEU A 20 -39.34 9.83 23.69
N LYS A 21 -40.36 10.68 23.83
CA LYS A 21 -41.33 10.55 24.93
C LYS A 21 -42.73 10.29 24.35
N THR A 22 -43.17 9.06 24.56
CA THR A 22 -44.58 8.60 24.59
C THR A 22 -45.36 8.50 23.28
N LYS A 23 -45.27 7.33 22.63
CA LYS A 23 -46.43 6.51 22.24
C LYS A 23 -46.01 5.05 22.17
N THR A 24 -46.52 4.21 23.06
CA THR A 24 -46.42 2.74 22.94
C THR A 24 -47.28 2.30 21.76
N MET A 25 -46.79 2.49 20.52
CA MET A 25 -47.44 1.93 19.34
C MET A 25 -47.34 0.40 19.44
N LYS A 26 -48.49 -0.29 19.48
CA LYS A 26 -48.57 -1.75 19.36
C LYS A 26 -48.13 -2.13 17.94
N LEU A 27 -46.83 -2.27 17.73
CA LEU A 27 -46.26 -2.68 16.46
C LEU A 27 -46.45 -4.18 16.26
N GLY A 28 -47.00 -4.54 15.10
CA GLY A 28 -47.08 -5.94 14.65
C GLY A 28 -45.69 -6.57 14.46
N PRO A 29 -45.61 -7.91 14.42
CA PRO A 29 -44.34 -8.64 14.41
C PRO A 29 -43.41 -8.24 13.25
N HIS A 30 -43.96 -8.03 12.05
CA HIS A 30 -43.18 -7.58 10.88
C HIS A 30 -42.57 -6.18 11.04
N GLN A 31 -43.22 -5.29 11.80
CA GLN A 31 -42.76 -3.92 11.97
C GLN A 31 -41.59 -3.81 12.96
N LYS A 32 -41.51 -4.74 13.93
CA LYS A 32 -40.37 -4.86 14.83
C LYS A 32 -39.11 -5.33 14.08
N ILE A 33 -39.29 -6.27 13.15
CA ILE A 33 -38.22 -6.75 12.27
C ILE A 33 -37.71 -5.60 11.41
N ALA A 34 -38.60 -4.86 10.74
CA ALA A 34 -38.23 -3.73 9.89
C ALA A 34 -37.41 -2.65 10.64
N ILE A 35 -37.83 -2.29 11.86
CA ILE A 35 -37.10 -1.32 12.69
C ILE A 35 -35.72 -1.86 13.11
N GLY A 36 -35.64 -3.15 13.47
CA GLY A 36 -34.37 -3.78 13.81
C GLY A 36 -33.36 -3.72 12.65
N TRP A 37 -33.78 -4.09 11.44
CA TRP A 37 -32.91 -4.00 10.26
C TRP A 37 -32.50 -2.55 9.93
N ALA A 38 -33.42 -1.58 10.04
CA ALA A 38 -33.11 -0.18 9.82
C ALA A 38 -32.06 0.37 10.80
N ILE A 39 -32.14 -0.01 12.08
CA ILE A 39 -31.15 0.37 13.10
C ILE A 39 -29.79 -0.26 12.80
N VAL A 40 -29.73 -1.57 12.50
CA VAL A 40 -28.47 -2.27 12.20
C VAL A 40 -27.78 -1.69 10.97
N VAL A 41 -28.54 -1.43 9.89
CA VAL A 41 -28.02 -0.82 8.67
C VAL A 41 -27.51 0.60 8.91
N SER A 42 -28.26 1.40 9.67
CA SER A 42 -27.86 2.79 9.98
C SER A 42 -26.61 2.85 10.86
N LEU A 43 -26.51 2.00 11.89
CA LEU A 43 -25.32 1.91 12.75
C LEU A 43 -24.10 1.38 11.99
N GLY A 44 -24.29 0.44 11.07
CA GLY A 44 -23.24 -0.07 10.19
C GLY A 44 -22.70 0.99 9.24
N ILE A 45 -23.59 1.70 8.53
CA ILE A 45 -23.22 2.80 7.63
C ILE A 45 -22.54 3.93 8.41
N TYR A 46 -23.05 4.29 9.58
CA TYR A 46 -22.44 5.34 10.42
C TYR A 46 -21.02 4.97 10.87
N SER A 47 -20.80 3.72 11.30
CA SER A 47 -19.48 3.22 11.69
C SER A 47 -18.50 3.18 10.51
N PHE A 48 -18.98 2.84 9.31
CA PHE A 48 -18.17 2.86 8.09
C PHE A 48 -17.84 4.29 7.63
N ALA A 49 -18.79 5.23 7.73
CA ALA A 49 -18.56 6.65 7.43
C ALA A 49 -17.56 7.28 8.41
N LEU A 50 -17.65 6.97 9.70
CA LEU A 50 -16.68 7.40 10.71
C LEU A 50 -15.29 6.79 10.46
N SER A 51 -15.24 5.52 10.06
CA SER A 51 -13.98 4.86 9.69
C SER A 51 -13.35 5.48 8.43
N ARG A 52 -14.15 5.79 7.40
CA ARG A 52 -13.65 6.50 6.20
C ARG A 52 -13.12 7.88 6.53
N LYS A 53 -13.81 8.67 7.36
CA LYS A 53 -13.35 10.01 7.76
C LYS A 53 -12.03 9.96 8.54
N SER A 54 -11.84 8.95 9.38
CA SER A 54 -10.57 8.69 10.09
C SER A 54 -9.44 8.29 9.12
N ILE A 55 -9.73 7.47 8.11
CA ILE A 55 -8.77 7.06 7.08
C ILE A 55 -8.38 8.25 6.19
N GLU A 56 -9.33 9.09 5.79
CA GLU A 56 -9.09 10.25 4.93
C GLU A 56 -8.26 11.34 5.64
N SER A 57 -8.53 11.60 6.93
CA SER A 57 -7.71 12.53 7.73
C SER A 57 -6.28 12.03 7.91
N LYS A 58 -6.07 10.73 8.15
CA LYS A 58 -4.72 10.13 8.20
C LYS A 58 -4.02 10.16 6.84
N ARG A 59 -4.75 9.88 5.75
CA ARG A 59 -4.21 9.98 4.39
C ARG A 59 -3.78 11.41 4.09
N TYR A 60 -4.54 12.43 4.51
CA TYR A 60 -4.18 13.84 4.34
C TYR A 60 -2.89 14.23 5.09
N GLU A 61 -2.74 13.83 6.36
CA GLU A 61 -1.49 14.04 7.12
C GLU A 61 -0.29 13.35 6.44
N THR A 62 -0.51 12.13 5.93
CA THR A 62 0.52 11.38 5.17
C THR A 62 0.83 12.05 3.82
N MET A 63 -0.17 12.65 3.16
CA MET A 63 0.00 13.38 1.89
C MET A 63 0.73 14.71 2.10
N LYS A 64 0.49 15.41 3.22
CA LYS A 64 1.20 16.64 3.59
C LYS A 64 2.67 16.39 3.94
N ALA A 65 2.96 15.30 4.67
CA ALA A 65 4.32 14.85 4.92
C ALA A 65 5.05 14.42 3.62
N ARG A 66 4.33 13.81 2.66
CA ARG A 66 4.87 13.55 1.32
C ARG A 66 5.07 14.84 0.51
N GLN A 67 4.19 15.82 0.63
CA GLN A 67 4.27 17.08 -0.13
C GLN A 67 5.50 17.91 0.25
N GLN A 68 5.90 17.91 1.52
CA GLN A 68 7.16 18.55 1.95
C GLN A 68 8.39 17.89 1.31
N ASN A 69 8.35 16.57 1.05
CA ASN A 69 9.43 15.87 0.36
C ASN A 69 9.34 15.97 -1.19
N MET A 70 8.14 16.23 -1.75
CA MET A 70 7.93 16.42 -3.20
C MET A 70 8.38 17.80 -3.68
N ALA A 71 8.47 18.80 -2.79
CA ALA A 71 9.01 20.12 -3.09
C ALA A 71 10.56 20.15 -3.16
N THR A 72 11.21 19.02 -2.90
CA THR A 72 12.65 18.81 -3.16
C THR A 72 12.85 17.71 -4.22
N LEU A 73 11.97 17.66 -5.22
CA LEU A 73 12.40 17.13 -6.52
C LEU A 73 13.06 18.29 -7.27
N PRO A 74 14.30 18.16 -7.77
CA PRO A 74 14.76 19.08 -8.79
C PRO A 74 13.70 19.11 -9.89
N GLN A 75 13.36 20.29 -10.42
CA GLN A 75 12.52 20.39 -11.61
C GLN A 75 13.24 19.65 -12.74
N LEU A 76 12.98 18.35 -12.86
CA LEU A 76 13.42 17.55 -13.98
C LEU A 76 12.62 18.05 -15.17
N ASP A 77 13.34 18.55 -16.17
CA ASP A 77 12.81 18.87 -17.50
C ASP A 77 11.88 17.73 -17.95
N GLU A 78 10.74 18.04 -18.61
CA GLU A 78 9.72 17.04 -18.99
C GLU A 78 10.33 15.84 -19.75
N GLU A 79 11.40 16.07 -20.49
CA GLU A 79 12.18 15.06 -21.19
C GLU A 79 12.92 14.09 -20.26
N LYS A 80 13.52 14.59 -19.16
CA LYS A 80 14.17 13.75 -18.14
C LYS A 80 13.16 12.94 -17.35
N LEU A 81 11.96 13.48 -17.11
CA LEU A 81 10.90 12.74 -16.45
C LEU A 81 10.40 11.58 -17.31
N LYS A 82 10.23 11.80 -18.62
CA LYS A 82 9.92 10.73 -19.60
C LYS A 82 11.01 9.66 -19.63
N LEU A 83 12.28 10.07 -19.70
CA LEU A 83 13.42 9.14 -19.66
C LEU A 83 13.43 8.28 -18.40
N VAL A 84 13.25 8.88 -17.21
CA VAL A 84 13.21 8.12 -15.94
C VAL A 84 12.04 7.15 -15.93
N GLN A 85 10.87 7.58 -16.41
CA GLN A 85 9.69 6.71 -16.49
C GLN A 85 9.90 5.53 -17.45
N ASP A 86 10.49 5.78 -18.62
CA ASP A 86 10.78 4.72 -19.60
C ASP A 86 11.79 3.71 -19.04
N LEU A 87 12.84 4.20 -18.35
CA LEU A 87 13.83 3.35 -17.68
C LEU A 87 13.20 2.52 -16.55
N GLU A 88 12.33 3.10 -15.73
CA GLU A 88 11.60 2.38 -14.69
C GLU A 88 10.76 1.23 -15.29
N ILE A 89 10.07 1.48 -16.40
CA ILE A 89 9.25 0.47 -17.07
C ILE A 89 10.13 -0.64 -17.66
N GLU A 90 11.23 -0.30 -18.34
CA GLU A 90 12.15 -1.27 -18.92
C GLU A 90 12.74 -2.20 -17.84
N MET A 91 13.19 -1.61 -16.73
CA MET A 91 13.71 -2.37 -15.59
C MET A 91 12.66 -3.28 -14.95
N MET A 92 11.44 -2.78 -14.76
CA MET A 92 10.33 -3.58 -14.20
C MET A 92 9.96 -4.74 -15.14
N SER A 93 10.03 -4.53 -16.46
CA SER A 93 9.77 -5.56 -17.46
C SER A 93 10.82 -6.67 -17.43
N ASP A 94 12.12 -6.34 -17.42
CA ASP A 94 13.20 -7.33 -17.29
C ASP A 94 13.06 -8.14 -15.99
N MET A 95 12.78 -7.48 -14.87
CA MET A 95 12.52 -8.14 -13.59
C MET A 95 11.36 -9.13 -13.71
N TYR A 96 10.23 -8.71 -14.30
CA TYR A 96 9.05 -9.55 -14.47
C TYR A 96 9.34 -10.79 -15.34
N ASN A 97 10.06 -10.64 -16.44
CA ASN A 97 10.41 -11.74 -17.35
C ASN A 97 11.33 -12.77 -16.68
N ARG A 98 12.34 -12.30 -15.92
CA ARG A 98 13.24 -13.16 -15.15
C ARG A 98 12.52 -13.87 -14.01
N MET A 99 11.63 -13.17 -13.30
CA MET A 99 10.82 -13.75 -12.23
C MET A 99 9.90 -14.83 -12.77
N THR A 100 9.15 -14.53 -13.83
CA THR A 100 8.19 -15.45 -14.44
C THR A 100 8.88 -16.73 -14.91
N SER A 101 10.00 -16.59 -15.63
CA SER A 101 10.77 -17.75 -16.08
C SER A 101 11.39 -18.57 -14.93
N ALA A 102 11.88 -17.90 -13.88
CA ALA A 102 12.41 -18.58 -12.70
C ALA A 102 11.32 -19.33 -11.92
N CYS A 103 10.16 -18.72 -11.70
CA CYS A 103 9.06 -19.36 -10.98
C CYS A 103 8.40 -20.47 -11.78
N HIS A 104 8.25 -20.30 -13.10
CA HIS A 104 7.80 -21.38 -13.98
C HIS A 104 8.73 -22.59 -13.89
N ARG A 105 10.05 -22.40 -14.01
CA ARG A 105 11.03 -23.50 -13.89
C ARG A 105 11.06 -24.17 -12.51
N LYS A 106 10.71 -23.45 -11.44
CA LYS A 106 10.73 -23.96 -10.05
C LYS A 106 9.45 -24.67 -9.65
N CYS A 107 8.31 -24.19 -10.13
CA CYS A 107 7.00 -24.60 -9.64
C CYS A 107 6.18 -25.42 -10.63
N ILE A 108 6.48 -25.36 -11.93
CA ILE A 108 5.73 -26.07 -12.96
C ILE A 108 6.61 -27.21 -13.51
N PRO A 109 6.20 -28.47 -13.36
CA PRO A 109 6.94 -29.60 -13.90
C PRO A 109 6.91 -29.59 -15.43
N PRO A 110 7.94 -30.11 -16.11
CA PRO A 110 7.99 -30.13 -17.57
C PRO A 110 6.95 -31.06 -18.21
N LYS A 111 6.35 -31.95 -17.42
CA LYS A 111 5.31 -32.88 -17.87
C LYS A 111 3.95 -32.40 -17.37
N TYR A 112 3.18 -31.80 -18.27
CA TYR A 112 1.81 -31.36 -18.00
C TYR A 112 0.85 -32.53 -18.09
N ILE A 113 0.06 -32.73 -17.03
CA ILE A 113 -0.97 -33.78 -16.95
C ILE A 113 -2.35 -33.15 -17.20
N GLU A 114 -2.56 -31.95 -16.68
CA GLU A 114 -3.80 -31.18 -16.76
C GLU A 114 -3.47 -29.72 -17.17
N PRO A 115 -4.41 -29.01 -17.81
CA PRO A 115 -4.19 -27.62 -18.25
C PRO A 115 -4.37 -26.60 -17.11
N GLU A 116 -4.97 -27.00 -15.99
CA GLU A 116 -5.17 -26.16 -14.82
C GLU A 116 -4.03 -26.31 -13.83
N LEU A 117 -3.74 -25.23 -13.09
CA LEU A 117 -2.73 -25.27 -12.05
C LEU A 117 -3.25 -26.11 -10.88
N GLY A 118 -2.49 -27.13 -10.51
CA GLY A 118 -2.74 -27.88 -9.30
C GLY A 118 -2.61 -26.99 -8.07
N LYS A 119 -3.33 -27.32 -6.98
CA LYS A 119 -3.25 -26.57 -5.72
C LYS A 119 -1.81 -26.38 -5.20
N GLY A 120 -0.95 -27.39 -5.41
CA GLY A 120 0.47 -27.34 -5.04
C GLY A 120 1.27 -26.34 -5.89
N GLU A 121 0.98 -26.26 -7.19
CA GLU A 121 1.63 -25.34 -8.13
C GLU A 121 1.24 -23.90 -7.82
N SER A 122 -0.05 -23.63 -7.57
CA SER A 122 -0.53 -22.30 -7.18
C SER A 122 0.15 -21.79 -5.90
N ILE A 123 0.19 -22.61 -4.84
CA ILE A 123 0.87 -22.24 -3.58
C ILE A 123 2.38 -22.09 -3.78
N CYS A 124 3.00 -22.89 -4.66
CA CYS A 124 4.41 -22.74 -5.00
C CYS A 124 4.68 -21.40 -5.68
N LEU A 125 3.87 -21.00 -6.65
CA LEU A 125 4.01 -19.74 -7.38
C LEU A 125 3.95 -18.54 -6.44
N ASP A 126 2.96 -18.49 -5.53
CA ASP A 126 2.84 -17.42 -4.54
C ASP A 126 4.11 -17.29 -3.67
N ARG A 127 4.60 -18.43 -3.17
CA ARG A 127 5.85 -18.49 -2.38
C ARG A 127 7.08 -18.14 -3.21
N CYS A 128 7.10 -18.51 -4.49
CA CYS A 128 8.20 -18.22 -5.38
C CYS A 128 8.33 -16.72 -5.63
N VAL A 129 7.22 -16.06 -5.97
CA VAL A 129 7.18 -14.60 -6.20
C VAL A 129 7.62 -13.86 -4.94
N ALA A 130 7.08 -14.21 -3.78
CA ALA A 130 7.48 -13.61 -2.50
C ALA A 130 9.00 -13.73 -2.26
N LYS A 131 9.55 -14.94 -2.41
CA LYS A 131 11.00 -15.18 -2.25
C LYS A 131 11.85 -14.48 -3.31
N TYR A 132 11.36 -14.41 -4.55
CA TYR A 132 12.08 -13.76 -5.64
C TYR A 132 12.28 -12.28 -5.35
N LEU A 133 11.21 -11.60 -4.90
CA LEU A 133 11.27 -10.18 -4.53
C LEU A 133 12.17 -9.95 -3.30
N ASP A 134 12.08 -10.81 -2.29
CA ASP A 134 12.98 -10.75 -1.12
C ASP A 134 14.46 -10.86 -1.51
N VAL A 135 14.78 -11.78 -2.43
CA VAL A 135 16.15 -11.98 -2.92
C VAL A 135 16.58 -10.81 -3.81
N HIS A 136 15.69 -10.32 -4.67
CA HIS A 136 15.93 -9.16 -5.53
C HIS A 136 16.30 -7.91 -4.71
N GLU A 137 15.58 -7.63 -3.62
CA GLU A 137 15.90 -6.52 -2.72
C GLU A 137 17.27 -6.67 -2.06
N ARG A 138 17.61 -7.88 -1.57
CA ARG A 138 18.91 -8.16 -0.96
C ARG A 138 20.06 -8.00 -1.94
N ILE A 139 19.88 -8.48 -3.17
CA ILE A 139 20.85 -8.30 -4.26
C ILE A 139 21.02 -6.81 -4.56
N GLY A 140 19.92 -6.06 -4.66
CA GLY A 140 19.95 -4.61 -4.84
C GLY A 140 20.79 -3.90 -3.78
N LYS A 141 20.54 -4.19 -2.49
CA LYS A 141 21.36 -3.64 -1.38
C LYS A 141 22.84 -3.98 -1.51
N LYS A 142 23.16 -5.22 -1.90
CA LYS A 142 24.55 -5.66 -2.03
C LYS A 142 25.25 -5.01 -3.23
N LEU A 143 24.56 -4.87 -4.36
CA LEU A 143 25.09 -4.16 -5.53
C LEU A 143 25.42 -2.71 -5.18
N THR A 144 24.52 -1.99 -4.51
CA THR A 144 24.79 -0.61 -4.06
C THR A 144 26.01 -0.53 -3.12
N GLN A 145 26.13 -1.47 -2.18
CA GLN A 145 27.30 -1.53 -1.29
C GLN A 145 28.60 -1.75 -2.07
N ILE A 146 28.59 -2.62 -3.08
CA ILE A 146 29.76 -2.89 -3.93
C ILE A 146 30.13 -1.65 -4.74
N SER A 147 29.15 -0.98 -5.38
CA SER A 147 29.41 0.24 -6.16
C SER A 147 30.04 1.35 -5.30
N MET A 148 29.53 1.56 -4.08
CA MET A 148 30.13 2.53 -3.15
C MET A 148 31.56 2.14 -2.75
N GLN A 149 31.85 0.84 -2.60
CA GLN A 149 33.19 0.36 -2.29
C GLN A 149 34.16 0.57 -3.47
N GLU A 150 33.72 0.30 -4.69
CA GLU A 150 34.50 0.52 -5.92
C GLU A 150 34.81 2.01 -6.12
N ASP A 151 33.84 2.90 -5.89
CA ASP A 151 34.05 4.35 -5.95
C ASP A 151 35.12 4.81 -4.95
N ASN A 152 35.07 4.29 -3.72
CA ASN A 152 36.07 4.60 -2.69
C ASN A 152 37.45 4.06 -3.05
N PHE A 153 37.52 2.85 -3.61
CA PHE A 153 38.77 2.26 -4.08
C PHE A 153 39.39 3.05 -5.24
N MET A 154 38.57 3.49 -6.20
CA MET A 154 39.03 4.32 -7.32
C MET A 154 39.50 5.70 -6.86
N LYS A 155 38.80 6.34 -5.91
CA LYS A 155 39.25 7.62 -5.31
C LYS A 155 40.59 7.46 -4.61
N ASN A 156 40.78 6.40 -3.85
CA ASN A 156 42.05 6.14 -3.14
C ASN A 156 43.21 5.87 -4.11
N LYS A 157 42.96 5.18 -5.23
CA LYS A 157 43.97 4.95 -6.28
C LYS A 157 44.32 6.19 -7.11
N VAL A 158 43.40 7.14 -7.27
CA VAL A 158 43.67 8.42 -7.92
C VAL A 158 44.44 9.36 -6.98
N ALA A 159 44.22 9.26 -5.67
CA ALA A 159 44.99 10.01 -4.67
C ALA A 159 46.43 9.48 -4.48
N GLU A 160 46.68 8.21 -4.85
CA GLU A 160 47.99 7.56 -4.82
C GLU A 160 48.60 7.43 -6.23
N GLN A 161 48.50 8.47 -7.05
CA GLN A 161 49.38 8.64 -8.21
C GLN A 161 50.66 9.35 -7.74
N PRO A 162 51.84 8.72 -7.87
CA PRO A 162 53.10 9.27 -7.37
C PRO A 162 53.45 10.54 -8.14
N LYS A 163 53.87 11.56 -7.39
CA LYS A 163 54.72 12.63 -7.93
C LYS A 163 56.01 11.96 -8.40
N THR A 164 56.06 11.43 -9.62
CA THR A 164 57.32 11.17 -10.31
C THR A 164 57.95 12.51 -10.61
N SER A 165 58.86 12.90 -9.72
CA SER A 165 59.85 13.94 -9.92
C SER A 165 60.95 13.47 -10.87
#